data_AF-A0A0W0SD51-F1
#
_entry.id   AF-A0A0W0SD51-F1
#
_cell.length_a   1.000
_cell.length_b   1.000
_cell.length_c   1.000
_cell.angle_alpha   90.00
_cell.angle_beta   90.00
_cell.angle_gamma   90.00
#
_symmetry.space_group_name_H-M   'P 1'
#
loop_
_entity.id
_entity.type
_entity.pdbx_description
1 polymer ?
#
loop_
_entity_poly.entity_id
_entity_poly.type
_entity_poly.pdbx_seq_one_letter_code
_entity_poly.pdbx_strand_id
1 'polypeptide(L)'
;MPLLAQVIDEFKSGFQYLNGAGHRQPEWYEFWQKYDFTKKRFTDEKLTEAIEIAVQDCNGKLEKLKSEHGDQDFDSHKEEFFTIVADVIHRVQVKRFAHGEISTRNFEHANQYIFERLLIPKGPGTFESKLIAGLNAVKAKFPELTTHMDSATKKVNRSRQGYTVFFHESATKNSAGETIYSSSESGDMNSIASRESYASSNISKLKF
;
A
#
# COMPACT_ATOMS: atom_id res chain seq x y z
N MET A 1 16.27 -15.01 -23.21
CA MET A 1 15.46 -14.43 -22.13
C MET A 1 14.00 -14.51 -22.54
N PRO A 2 13.04 -14.53 -21.60
CA PRO A 2 11.62 -14.51 -21.96
C PRO A 2 11.22 -13.14 -22.54
N LEU A 3 10.23 -13.15 -23.43
CA LEU A 3 9.68 -11.92 -23.99
C LEU A 3 8.91 -11.14 -22.92
N LEU A 4 8.97 -9.81 -22.98
CA LEU A 4 8.28 -8.92 -22.05
C LEU A 4 6.77 -9.20 -22.00
N ALA A 5 6.14 -9.43 -23.16
CA ALA A 5 4.73 -9.77 -23.24
C ALA A 5 4.38 -11.04 -22.43
N GLN A 6 5.22 -12.08 -22.51
CA GLN A 6 4.99 -13.34 -21.82
C GLN A 6 5.14 -13.19 -20.30
N VAL A 7 6.09 -12.36 -19.85
CA VAL A 7 6.27 -12.05 -18.43
C VAL A 7 5.09 -11.26 -17.88
N ILE A 8 4.61 -10.26 -18.63
CA ILE A 8 3.43 -9.45 -18.24
C ILE A 8 2.17 -10.31 -18.17
N ASP A 9 1.94 -11.17 -19.16
CA ASP A 9 0.78 -12.05 -19.18
C ASP A 9 0.78 -13.04 -18.01
N GLU A 10 1.95 -13.60 -17.69
CA GLU A 10 2.08 -14.49 -16.54
C GLU A 10 1.95 -13.76 -15.20
N PHE A 11 2.50 -12.56 -15.10
CA PHE A 11 2.28 -11.73 -13.92
C PHE A 11 0.78 -11.45 -13.72
N LYS A 12 0.06 -11.08 -14.78
CA LYS A 12 -1.37 -10.77 -14.72
C LYS A 12 -2.22 -12.01 -14.43
N SER A 13 -1.84 -13.18 -14.92
CA SER A 13 -2.54 -14.45 -14.65
C SER A 13 -2.49 -14.80 -13.17
N GLY A 14 -1.39 -14.52 -12.48
CA GLY A 14 -1.26 -14.71 -11.03
C GLY A 14 -1.79 -13.55 -10.20
N PHE A 15 -1.67 -12.31 -10.69
CA PHE A 15 -2.06 -11.12 -9.93
C PHE A 15 -3.56 -11.08 -9.67
N GLN A 16 -4.39 -11.17 -10.73
CA GLN A 16 -5.84 -11.38 -10.63
C GLN A 16 -6.56 -10.65 -9.47
N TYR A 17 -6.12 -9.43 -9.12
CA TYR A 17 -6.78 -8.68 -8.05
C TYR A 17 -8.18 -8.26 -8.49
N LEU A 18 -8.35 -7.93 -9.77
CA LEU A 18 -9.63 -7.58 -10.39
C LEU A 18 -10.20 -8.75 -11.20
N ASN A 19 -11.54 -8.82 -11.26
CA ASN A 19 -12.31 -9.67 -12.15
C ASN A 19 -12.51 -8.99 -13.52
N GLY A 20 -13.18 -9.67 -14.45
CA GLY A 20 -13.47 -9.14 -15.78
C GLY A 20 -14.36 -7.88 -15.81
N ALA A 21 -15.06 -7.57 -14.73
CA ALA A 21 -15.84 -6.33 -14.57
C ALA A 21 -15.03 -5.19 -13.94
N GLY A 22 -13.74 -5.38 -13.66
CA GLY A 22 -12.89 -4.36 -13.07
C GLY A 22 -13.04 -4.19 -11.55
N HIS A 23 -13.73 -5.12 -10.89
CA HIS A 23 -13.92 -5.14 -9.44
C HIS A 23 -13.02 -6.18 -8.77
N ARG A 24 -12.69 -6.01 -7.49
CA ARG A 24 -11.87 -6.99 -6.75
C ARG A 24 -12.47 -8.39 -6.84
N GLN A 25 -11.64 -9.41 -7.09
CA GLN A 25 -12.10 -10.79 -7.13
C GLN A 25 -12.80 -11.19 -5.81
N PRO A 26 -13.98 -11.84 -5.86
CA PRO A 26 -14.67 -12.34 -4.68
C PRO A 26 -13.92 -13.54 -4.13
N GLU A 27 -13.32 -13.44 -2.95
CA GLU A 27 -13.20 -14.63 -2.09
C GLU A 27 -14.41 -14.70 -1.13
N TRP A 28 -15.06 -13.56 -0.84
CA TRP A 28 -16.14 -13.42 0.17
C TRP A 28 -17.28 -12.47 -0.25
N TYR A 29 -17.25 -11.91 -1.48
CA TYR A 29 -18.15 -10.81 -1.90
C TYR A 29 -19.61 -11.23 -2.08
N GLU A 30 -19.88 -12.49 -2.42
CA GLU A 30 -21.25 -13.01 -2.54
C GLU A 30 -22.01 -12.95 -1.20
N PHE A 31 -21.31 -13.14 -0.07
CA PHE A 31 -21.92 -13.03 1.26
C PHE A 31 -22.16 -11.56 1.66
N TRP A 32 -21.28 -10.65 1.24
CA TRP A 32 -21.28 -9.24 1.65
C TRP A 32 -22.28 -8.40 0.85
N GLN A 33 -22.48 -8.71 -0.44
CA GLN A 33 -23.51 -8.05 -1.26
C GLN A 33 -24.93 -8.52 -0.94
N LYS A 34 -25.09 -9.72 -0.35
CA LYS A 34 -26.41 -10.25 0.01
C LYS A 34 -27.04 -9.53 1.21
N TYR A 35 -26.23 -8.85 2.03
CA TYR A 35 -26.69 -8.15 3.22
C TYR A 35 -26.02 -6.77 3.36
N ASP A 36 -26.73 -5.70 3.00
CA ASP A 36 -26.27 -4.30 3.09
C ASP A 36 -25.66 -3.92 4.46
N PHE A 37 -26.19 -4.51 5.54
CA PHE A 37 -25.68 -4.32 6.88
C PHE A 37 -24.23 -4.80 7.05
N THR A 38 -23.89 -5.94 6.44
CA THR A 38 -22.52 -6.48 6.50
C THR A 38 -21.56 -5.68 5.62
N LYS A 39 -22.01 -5.26 4.43
CA LYS A 39 -21.22 -4.44 3.51
C LYS A 39 -20.70 -3.16 4.17
N LYS A 40 -21.59 -2.39 4.81
CA LYS A 40 -21.25 -1.11 5.48
C LYS A 40 -20.35 -1.27 6.70
N ARG A 41 -20.43 -2.41 7.41
CA ARG A 41 -19.73 -2.60 8.69
C ARG A 41 -18.35 -3.23 8.52
N PHE A 42 -18.15 -4.01 7.45
CA PHE A 42 -16.92 -4.78 7.24
C PHE A 42 -16.08 -4.30 6.05
N THR A 43 -16.61 -3.39 5.20
CA THR A 43 -15.88 -2.83 4.06
C THR A 43 -15.74 -1.31 4.18
N ASP A 44 -14.52 -0.80 4.06
CA ASP A 44 -14.32 0.58 3.62
C ASP A 44 -14.50 0.60 2.10
N GLU A 45 -15.73 0.90 1.65
CA GLU A 45 -16.08 0.93 0.22
C GLU A 45 -15.20 1.92 -0.56
N LYS A 46 -14.96 3.11 0.02
CA LYS A 46 -14.16 4.15 -0.63
C LYS A 46 -12.70 3.75 -0.77
N LEU A 47 -12.11 3.14 0.26
CA LEU A 47 -10.75 2.59 0.15
C LEU A 47 -10.69 1.47 -0.87
N THR A 48 -11.70 0.60 -0.91
CA THR A 48 -11.76 -0.52 -1.85
C THR A 48 -11.78 -0.01 -3.29
N GLU A 49 -12.68 0.93 -3.60
CA GLU A 49 -12.77 1.57 -4.91
C GLU A 49 -11.46 2.28 -5.29
N ALA A 50 -10.84 3.01 -4.35
CA ALA A 50 -9.56 3.67 -4.60
C ALA A 50 -8.43 2.67 -4.93
N ILE A 51 -8.42 1.48 -4.31
CA ILE A 51 -7.48 0.41 -4.66
C ILE A 51 -7.82 -0.17 -6.03
N GLU A 52 -9.09 -0.40 -6.34
CA GLU A 52 -9.52 -0.90 -7.66
C GLU A 52 -9.05 0.02 -8.78
N ILE A 53 -9.25 1.34 -8.64
CA ILE A 53 -8.76 2.35 -9.59
C ILE A 53 -7.23 2.29 -9.74
N ALA A 54 -6.49 2.16 -8.63
CA ALA A 54 -5.04 2.04 -8.69
C ALA A 54 -4.59 0.78 -9.45
N VAL A 55 -5.31 -0.34 -9.30
CA VAL A 55 -5.04 -1.58 -10.02
C VAL A 55 -5.44 -1.50 -11.50
N GLN A 56 -6.54 -0.83 -11.83
CA GLN A 56 -6.93 -0.58 -13.22
C GLN A 56 -5.86 0.22 -13.95
N ASP A 57 -5.34 1.30 -13.36
CA ASP A 57 -4.23 2.07 -13.94
C ASP A 57 -2.95 1.24 -14.09
N CYS A 58 -2.63 0.39 -13.10
CA CYS A 58 -1.51 -0.55 -13.18
C CYS A 58 -1.66 -1.50 -14.39
N ASN A 59 -2.82 -2.15 -14.52
CA ASN A 59 -3.11 -3.06 -15.63
C ASN A 59 -3.05 -2.33 -16.97
N GLY A 60 -3.54 -1.09 -17.05
CA GLY A 60 -3.46 -0.25 -18.26
C GLY A 60 -2.00 0.06 -18.64
N LYS A 61 -1.16 0.41 -17.67
CA LYS A 61 0.28 0.64 -17.90
C LYS A 61 1.03 -0.62 -18.33
N LEU A 62 0.68 -1.77 -17.75
CA LEU A 62 1.25 -3.06 -18.17
C LEU A 62 0.85 -3.42 -19.60
N GLU A 63 -0.42 -3.21 -19.98
CA GLU A 63 -0.86 -3.42 -21.37
C GLU A 63 -0.18 -2.46 -22.35
N LYS A 64 0.01 -1.20 -21.95
CA LYS A 64 0.77 -0.24 -22.74
C LYS A 64 2.21 -0.70 -22.96
N LEU A 65 2.91 -1.06 -21.88
CA LEU A 65 4.28 -1.58 -21.95
C LEU A 65 4.36 -2.85 -22.83
N LYS A 66 3.39 -3.74 -22.72
CA LYS A 66 3.26 -4.92 -23.59
C LYS A 66 3.07 -4.55 -25.06
N SER A 67 2.23 -3.55 -25.36
CA SER A 67 1.99 -3.13 -26.74
C SER A 67 3.18 -2.45 -27.40
N GLU A 68 3.99 -1.71 -26.62
CA GLU A 68 5.13 -0.95 -27.13
C GLU A 68 6.39 -1.82 -27.25
N HIS A 69 6.59 -2.74 -26.31
CA HIS A 69 7.85 -3.47 -26.14
C HIS A 69 7.68 -5.00 -25.97
N GLY A 70 6.49 -5.54 -26.23
CA GLY A 70 6.14 -6.93 -25.93
C GLY A 70 7.01 -7.99 -26.60
N ASP A 71 7.47 -7.73 -27.82
CA ASP A 71 8.34 -8.61 -28.60
C ASP A 71 9.83 -8.49 -28.24
N GLN A 72 10.16 -7.63 -27.27
CA GLN A 72 11.53 -7.45 -26.77
C GLN A 72 11.80 -8.31 -25.54
N ASP A 73 13.09 -8.57 -25.29
CA ASP A 73 13.53 -9.29 -24.10
C ASP A 73 13.13 -8.55 -22.82
N PHE A 74 12.63 -9.29 -21.83
CA PHE A 74 12.24 -8.73 -20.54
C PHE A 74 13.38 -7.93 -19.88
N ASP A 75 14.63 -8.39 -20.01
CA ASP A 75 15.77 -7.74 -19.34
C ASP A 75 15.99 -6.30 -19.80
N SER A 76 15.65 -5.98 -21.06
CA SER A 76 15.74 -4.63 -21.63
C SER A 76 14.73 -3.64 -21.04
N HIS A 77 13.59 -4.14 -20.54
CA HIS A 77 12.48 -3.33 -20.02
C HIS A 77 12.04 -3.70 -18.59
N LYS A 78 12.89 -4.44 -17.88
CA LYS A 78 12.59 -4.90 -16.51
C LYS A 78 12.35 -3.74 -15.54
N GLU A 79 13.11 -2.66 -15.70
CA GLU A 79 13.01 -1.48 -14.83
C GLU A 79 11.65 -0.80 -14.99
N GLU A 80 11.12 -0.73 -16.19
CA GLU A 80 9.80 -0.18 -16.47
C GLU A 80 8.70 -1.05 -15.86
N PHE A 81 8.79 -2.38 -16.04
CA PHE A 81 7.88 -3.33 -15.40
C PHE A 81 7.86 -3.14 -13.87
N PHE A 82 9.03 -3.14 -13.23
CA PHE A 82 9.10 -2.97 -11.77
C PHE A 82 8.73 -1.56 -11.31
N THR A 83 8.91 -0.53 -12.15
CA THR A 83 8.45 0.83 -11.86
C THR A 83 6.93 0.89 -11.79
N ILE A 84 6.23 0.19 -12.67
CA ILE A 84 4.77 0.07 -12.66
C ILE A 84 4.30 -0.68 -11.40
N VAL A 85 4.97 -1.78 -11.04
CA VAL A 85 4.69 -2.54 -9.81
C VAL A 85 4.92 -1.68 -8.56
N ALA A 86 6.00 -0.90 -8.52
CA ALA A 86 6.29 0.02 -7.41
C ALA A 86 5.24 1.13 -7.29
N ASP A 87 4.76 1.65 -8.43
CA ASP A 87 3.75 2.70 -8.47
C ASP A 87 2.43 2.25 -7.87
N VAL A 88 1.94 1.06 -8.24
CA VAL A 88 0.66 0.59 -7.71
C VAL A 88 0.73 0.33 -6.21
N ILE A 89 1.86 -0.23 -5.72
CA ILE A 89 2.07 -0.43 -4.28
C ILE A 89 2.06 0.90 -3.54
N HIS A 90 2.81 1.89 -4.03
CA HIS A 90 2.87 3.22 -3.44
C HIS A 90 1.48 3.88 -3.39
N ARG A 91 0.72 3.82 -4.48
CA ARG A 91 -0.65 4.38 -4.52
C ARG A 91 -1.58 3.71 -3.52
N VAL A 92 -1.57 2.38 -3.44
CA VAL A 92 -2.39 1.64 -2.47
C VAL A 92 -2.02 1.99 -1.03
N GLN A 93 -0.73 2.12 -0.76
CA GLN A 93 -0.18 2.55 0.52
C GLN A 93 -0.64 3.96 0.90
N VAL A 94 -0.55 4.92 -0.01
CA VAL A 94 -1.06 6.28 0.19
C VAL A 94 -2.55 6.28 0.53
N LYS A 95 -3.36 5.50 -0.19
CA LYS A 95 -4.80 5.40 0.08
C LYS A 95 -5.10 4.77 1.43
N ARG A 96 -4.38 3.71 1.82
CA ARG A 96 -4.53 3.10 3.15
C ARG A 96 -4.13 4.03 4.29
N PHE A 97 -3.12 4.86 4.09
CA PHE A 97 -2.74 5.91 5.03
C PHE A 97 -3.86 6.94 5.14
N ALA A 98 -4.38 7.45 4.01
CA ALA A 98 -5.45 8.45 3.99
C ALA A 98 -6.74 7.97 4.68
N HIS A 99 -7.08 6.70 4.49
CA HIS A 99 -8.21 6.03 5.13
C HIS A 99 -7.88 5.46 6.53
N GLY A 100 -6.70 5.75 7.07
CA GLY A 100 -6.25 5.31 8.37
C GLY A 100 -7.11 5.83 9.53
N GLU A 101 -6.94 5.20 10.68
CA GLU A 101 -7.62 5.56 11.92
C GLU A 101 -6.74 6.48 12.76
N ILE A 102 -7.33 7.56 13.28
CA ILE A 102 -6.66 8.38 14.30
C ILE A 102 -6.86 7.74 15.65
N SER A 103 -5.76 7.45 16.33
CA SER A 103 -5.73 6.97 17.70
C SER A 103 -5.01 7.99 18.59
N THR A 104 -5.32 7.95 19.88
CA THR A 104 -4.67 8.76 20.90
C THR A 104 -3.99 7.83 21.90
N ARG A 105 -2.78 8.18 22.32
CA ARG A 105 -2.04 7.45 23.37
C ARG A 105 -1.60 8.41 24.44
N ASN A 106 -1.69 7.95 25.69
CA ASN A 106 -1.16 8.62 26.86
C ASN A 106 -0.25 7.65 27.58
N PHE A 107 0.98 8.06 27.90
CA PHE A 107 1.92 7.22 28.63
C PHE A 107 2.94 8.07 29.38
N GLU A 108 3.64 7.45 30.31
CA GLU A 108 4.75 8.07 31.03
C GLU A 108 6.07 7.46 30.55
N HIS A 109 7.05 8.29 30.22
CA HIS A 109 8.39 7.86 29.84
C HIS A 109 9.43 8.87 30.33
N ALA A 110 10.49 8.40 30.97
CA ALA A 110 11.59 9.24 31.46
C ALA A 110 11.14 10.46 32.30
N ASN A 111 10.19 10.27 33.22
CA ASN A 111 9.56 11.32 34.05
C ASN A 111 8.79 12.38 33.26
N GLN A 112 8.38 12.06 32.03
CA GLN A 112 7.52 12.90 31.19
C GLN A 112 6.15 12.22 31.02
N TYR A 113 5.09 12.99 31.21
CA TYR A 113 3.75 12.60 30.77
C TYR A 113 3.59 12.98 29.31
N ILE A 114 3.34 11.99 28.46
CA ILE A 114 3.29 12.15 27.01
C ILE A 114 1.87 11.90 26.51
N PHE A 115 1.38 12.79 25.66
CA PHE A 115 0.15 12.68 24.89
C PHE A 115 0.50 12.65 23.39
N GLU A 116 0.05 11.63 22.67
CA GLU A 116 0.27 11.51 21.22
C GLU A 116 -1.04 11.28 20.48
N ARG A 117 -1.15 11.90 19.30
CA ARG A 117 -2.10 11.46 18.27
C ARG A 117 -1.34 10.83 17.12
N LEU A 118 -1.77 9.64 16.76
CA LEU A 118 -1.16 8.80 15.75
C LEU A 118 -2.19 8.45 14.68
N LEU A 119 -1.75 8.43 13.44
CA LEU A 119 -2.50 7.87 12.34
C LEU A 119 -2.01 6.44 12.11
N ILE A 120 -2.92 5.47 12.23
CA ILE A 120 -2.66 4.07 11.97
C ILE A 120 -3.23 3.75 10.58
N PRO A 121 -2.39 3.49 9.56
CA PRO A 121 -2.87 3.11 8.24
C PRO A 121 -3.75 1.88 8.29
N LYS A 122 -4.71 1.76 7.36
CA LYS A 122 -5.44 0.51 7.20
C LYS A 122 -4.46 -0.61 6.83
N GLY A 123 -4.58 -1.76 7.50
CA GLY A 123 -3.65 -2.87 7.37
C GLY A 123 -3.56 -3.46 5.96
N PRO A 124 -2.55 -4.32 5.70
CA PRO A 124 -2.46 -5.04 4.44
C PRO A 124 -3.69 -5.93 4.23
N GLY A 125 -4.25 -5.84 3.03
CA GLY A 125 -5.39 -6.64 2.59
C GLY A 125 -4.96 -7.72 1.59
N THR A 126 -5.91 -8.17 0.77
CA THR A 126 -5.67 -9.16 -0.29
C THR A 126 -4.84 -8.63 -1.46
N PHE A 127 -4.60 -7.31 -1.53
CA PHE A 127 -3.81 -6.71 -2.62
C PHE A 127 -2.37 -7.25 -2.68
N GLU A 128 -1.63 -7.21 -1.57
CA GLU A 128 -0.24 -7.70 -1.54
C GLU A 128 -0.15 -9.19 -1.81
N SER A 129 -1.07 -10.00 -1.28
CA SER A 129 -1.05 -11.44 -1.51
C SER A 129 -1.27 -11.77 -2.98
N LYS A 130 -2.22 -11.08 -3.63
CA LYS A 130 -2.46 -11.17 -5.07
C LYS A 130 -1.25 -10.67 -5.87
N LEU A 131 -0.64 -9.55 -5.51
CA LEU A 131 0.56 -9.04 -6.19
C LEU A 131 1.73 -10.04 -6.08
N ILE A 132 1.94 -10.62 -4.90
CA ILE A 132 2.94 -11.67 -4.68
C ILE A 132 2.59 -12.94 -5.48
N ALA A 133 1.30 -13.29 -5.61
CA ALA A 133 0.88 -14.39 -6.46
C ALA A 133 1.25 -14.14 -7.94
N GLY A 134 1.10 -12.91 -8.43
CA GLY A 134 1.59 -12.52 -9.76
C GLY A 134 3.10 -12.71 -9.94
N LEU A 135 3.91 -12.24 -8.97
CA LEU A 135 5.37 -12.44 -8.99
C LEU A 135 5.75 -13.94 -8.91
N ASN A 136 5.00 -14.72 -8.13
CA ASN A 136 5.20 -16.16 -8.00
C ASN A 136 4.81 -16.93 -9.27
N ALA A 137 3.81 -16.47 -10.02
CA ALA A 137 3.46 -17.06 -11.32
C ALA A 137 4.60 -16.88 -12.33
N VAL A 138 5.18 -15.67 -12.40
CA VAL A 138 6.33 -15.39 -13.27
C VAL A 138 7.51 -16.30 -12.96
N LYS A 139 7.91 -16.41 -11.69
CA LYS A 139 9.07 -17.26 -11.34
C LYS A 139 8.82 -18.75 -11.54
N ALA A 140 7.57 -19.20 -11.43
CA ALA A 140 7.21 -20.59 -11.68
C ALA A 140 7.35 -20.96 -13.17
N LYS A 141 7.00 -20.02 -14.06
CA LYS A 141 7.09 -20.21 -15.51
C LYS A 141 8.47 -19.91 -16.09
N PHE A 142 9.17 -18.94 -15.53
CA PHE A 142 10.50 -18.48 -15.98
C PHE A 142 11.50 -18.59 -14.82
N PRO A 143 12.05 -19.79 -14.56
CA PRO A 143 12.99 -20.01 -13.45
C PRO A 143 14.21 -19.09 -13.48
N GLU A 144 14.65 -18.65 -14.66
CA GLU A 144 15.74 -17.69 -14.84
C GLU A 144 15.45 -16.31 -14.22
N LEU A 145 14.17 -15.96 -14.00
CA LEU A 145 13.75 -14.71 -13.36
C LEU A 145 13.59 -14.83 -11.83
N THR A 146 13.83 -16.01 -11.24
CA THR A 146 13.59 -16.29 -9.81
C THR A 146 14.23 -15.25 -8.89
N THR A 147 15.50 -14.92 -9.11
CA THR A 147 16.23 -13.95 -8.29
C THR A 147 15.55 -12.58 -8.28
N HIS A 148 15.07 -12.12 -9.44
CA HIS A 148 14.38 -10.84 -9.56
C HIS A 148 13.03 -10.86 -8.85
N MET A 149 12.24 -11.91 -9.05
CA MET A 149 10.92 -12.04 -8.44
C MET A 149 10.99 -12.21 -6.93
N ASP A 150 11.92 -13.02 -6.42
CA ASP A 150 12.12 -13.21 -4.97
C ASP A 150 12.63 -11.93 -4.30
N SER A 151 13.53 -11.18 -4.96
CA SER A 151 13.96 -9.87 -4.49
C SER A 151 12.76 -8.91 -4.40
N ALA A 152 11.92 -8.89 -5.43
CA ALA A 152 10.71 -8.09 -5.45
C ALA A 152 9.74 -8.49 -4.33
N THR A 153 9.43 -9.78 -4.17
CA THR A 153 8.56 -10.28 -3.09
C THR A 153 9.08 -9.90 -1.71
N LYS A 154 10.40 -9.98 -1.47
CA LYS A 154 11.02 -9.54 -0.20
C LYS A 154 10.79 -8.05 0.04
N LYS A 155 10.95 -7.21 -0.99
CA LYS A 155 10.72 -5.76 -0.91
C LYS A 155 9.25 -5.43 -0.61
N VAL A 156 8.30 -6.12 -1.27
CA VAL A 156 6.86 -5.97 -1.01
C VAL A 156 6.52 -6.36 0.45
N ASN A 157 7.05 -7.47 0.94
CA ASN A 157 6.78 -7.90 2.31
C ASN A 157 7.32 -6.94 3.38
N ARG A 158 8.44 -6.26 3.08
CA ARG A 158 9.08 -5.28 3.97
C ARG A 158 8.47 -3.89 3.88
N SER A 159 7.65 -3.59 2.89
CA SER A 159 7.10 -2.24 2.66
C SER A 159 5.91 -1.89 3.56
N ARG A 160 5.55 -2.75 4.52
CA ARG A 160 4.40 -2.51 5.41
C ARG A 160 4.57 -1.20 6.18
N GLN A 161 3.53 -0.39 6.18
CA GLN A 161 3.54 0.91 6.84
C GLN A 161 3.23 0.76 8.33
N GLY A 162 4.04 1.44 9.15
CA GLY A 162 3.76 1.65 10.56
C GLY A 162 2.78 2.80 10.80
N TYR A 163 2.49 3.07 12.07
CA TYR A 163 1.78 4.28 12.46
C TYR A 163 2.68 5.52 12.33
N THR A 164 2.08 6.67 12.13
CA THR A 164 2.76 7.97 12.15
C THR A 164 2.22 8.80 13.30
N VAL A 165 3.11 9.29 14.18
CA VAL A 165 2.77 10.30 15.18
C VAL A 165 2.76 11.66 14.49
N PHE A 166 1.61 12.34 14.51
CA PHE A 166 1.45 13.66 13.88
C PHE A 166 1.18 14.77 14.89
N PHE A 167 1.04 14.40 16.16
CA PHE A 167 0.89 15.31 17.28
C PHE A 167 1.55 14.68 18.51
N HIS A 168 2.42 15.41 19.18
CA HIS A 168 3.10 15.00 20.39
C HIS A 168 3.15 16.18 21.36
N GLU A 169 2.61 15.96 22.56
CA GLU A 169 2.74 16.87 23.69
C GLU A 169 3.39 16.14 24.86
N SER A 170 4.23 16.84 25.60
CA SER A 170 4.86 16.33 26.81
C SER A 170 4.79 17.34 27.95
N ALA A 171 4.67 16.82 29.17
CA ALA A 171 4.75 17.59 30.41
C ALA A 171 5.79 16.95 31.33
N THR A 172 6.74 17.74 31.83
CA THR A 172 7.79 17.31 32.76
C THR A 172 7.78 18.21 33.99
N LYS A 173 7.97 17.66 35.20
CA LYS A 173 8.21 18.46 36.40
C LYS A 173 9.70 18.71 36.60
N ASN A 174 10.10 19.97 36.76
CA ASN A 174 11.48 20.32 37.09
C ASN A 174 11.76 20.12 38.59
N SER A 175 13.02 20.27 39.00
CA SER A 175 13.45 20.12 40.40
C SER A 175 12.87 21.17 41.35
N ALA A 176 12.36 22.28 40.84
CA ALA A 176 11.66 23.32 41.60
C ALA A 176 10.15 23.03 41.76
N GLY A 177 9.65 21.95 41.16
CA GLY A 177 8.24 21.56 41.19
C GLY A 177 7.37 22.22 40.11
N GLU A 178 7.96 23.00 39.20
CA GLU A 178 7.24 23.62 38.08
C GLU A 178 7.05 22.62 36.93
N THR A 179 5.89 22.70 36.27
CA THR A 179 5.59 21.88 35.10
C THR A 179 5.98 22.60 33.81
N ILE A 180 6.86 21.98 33.02
CA ILE A 180 7.26 22.44 31.70
C ILE A 180 6.47 21.68 30.65
N TYR A 181 5.84 22.40 29.73
CA TYR A 181 5.08 21.85 28.61
C TYR A 181 5.85 22.00 27.30
N SER A 182 5.80 20.98 26.45
CA SER A 182 6.32 21.02 25.08
C SER A 182 5.29 20.42 24.13
N SER A 183 5.16 21.02 22.94
CA SER A 183 4.25 20.57 21.89
C SER A 183 4.99 20.62 20.56
N SER A 184 4.87 19.56 19.75
CA SER A 184 5.31 19.56 18.36
C SER A 184 4.28 20.26 17.46
N GLU A 185 4.71 20.81 16.32
CA GLU A 185 3.75 21.31 15.31
C GLU A 185 2.73 20.22 14.94
N SER A 186 1.45 20.59 14.98
CA SER A 186 0.35 19.71 14.61
C SER A 186 0.16 19.73 13.09
N GLY A 187 0.40 18.62 12.42
CA GLY A 187 -0.08 18.45 11.04
C GLY A 187 -1.61 18.32 11.01
N ASP A 188 -2.30 19.01 10.11
CA ASP A 188 -3.72 18.72 9.87
C ASP A 188 -3.86 17.32 9.26
N MET A 189 -4.29 16.37 10.08
CA MET A 189 -4.59 15.00 9.67
C MET A 189 -6.08 14.69 9.80
N ASN A 190 -6.95 15.69 9.94
CA ASN A 190 -8.37 15.43 10.17
C ASN A 190 -9.11 15.10 8.87
N SER A 191 -8.64 15.60 7.72
CA SER A 191 -9.23 15.33 6.41
C SER A 191 -8.50 14.21 5.64
N ILE A 192 -9.23 13.46 4.80
CA ILE A 192 -8.65 12.46 3.89
C ILE A 192 -7.65 13.11 2.93
N ALA A 193 -7.97 14.31 2.40
CA ALA A 193 -7.12 15.02 1.47
C ALA A 193 -5.78 15.44 2.10
N SER A 194 -5.80 15.95 3.33
CA SER A 194 -4.59 16.34 4.06
C SER A 194 -3.69 15.12 4.32
N ARG A 195 -4.29 13.99 4.73
CA ARG A 195 -3.57 12.72 4.92
C ARG A 195 -3.00 12.17 3.61
N GLU A 196 -3.73 12.25 2.51
CA GLU A 196 -3.27 11.80 1.20
C GLU A 196 -2.11 12.64 0.67
N SER A 197 -2.18 13.97 0.83
CA SER A 197 -1.10 14.89 0.50
C SER A 197 0.17 14.56 1.30
N TYR A 198 0.02 14.46 2.63
CA TYR A 198 1.12 14.06 3.52
C TYR A 198 1.72 12.71 3.11
N ALA A 199 0.86 11.70 2.90
CA ALA A 199 1.24 10.36 2.49
C ALA A 199 2.06 10.36 1.21
N SER A 200 1.62 11.10 0.20
CA SER A 200 2.29 11.17 -1.10
C SER A 200 3.70 11.74 -1.02
N SER A 201 3.98 12.61 -0.04
CA SER A 201 5.31 13.20 0.18
C SER A 201 6.20 12.38 1.11
N ASN A 202 5.63 11.60 2.04
CA ASN A 202 6.38 10.97 3.13
C ASN A 202 6.50 9.44 2.99
N ILE A 203 5.61 8.80 2.23
CA ILE A 203 5.70 7.37 1.95
C ILE A 203 6.65 7.17 0.78
N SER A 204 7.76 6.48 1.04
CA SER A 204 8.75 6.22 -0.01
C SER A 204 8.25 5.17 -0.99
N LYS A 205 8.34 5.48 -2.29
CA LYS A 205 8.14 4.49 -3.36
C LYS A 205 9.23 3.41 -3.30
N LEU A 206 8.83 2.16 -3.49
CA LEU A 206 9.78 1.03 -3.56
C LEU A 206 10.74 1.19 -4.73
N LYS A 207 12.00 0.79 -4.51
CA LYS A 207 13.04 0.68 -5.55
C LYS A 207 13.38 -0.79 -5.71
N PHE A 208 13.09 -1.37 -6.88
CA PHE A 208 13.32 -2.78 -7.18
C PHE A 208 14.74 -3.05 -7.69
#